data_AF-A0A7L1UHV9-F1
#
_entry.id   AF-A0A7L1UHV9-F1
#
_cell.length_a   1.000
_cell.length_b   1.000
_cell.length_c   1.000
_cell.angle_alpha   90.00
_cell.angle_beta   90.00
_cell.angle_gamma   90.00
#
_symmetry.space_group_name_H-M   'P 1'
#
loop_
_entity.id
_entity.type
_entity.pdbx_description
1 polymer ?
#
loop_
_entity_poly.entity_id
_entity_poly.type
_entity_poly.pdbx_seq_one_letter_code
_entity_poly.pdbx_strand_id
1 'polypeptide(L)'
;MIALLFFSALLWDEAGAWGFKDGVLHNSIWLERAAGVYHREARSGKYRLTFAEAKAVCEYEGGHLATYQQLEAARKIGFHVCAAGWMAKGRVGYPIVKAGANCGFGKTGIVDYGIRLNRSERWDAYCYNPNGKECGGVFTDSRHVFKSPGYPGEYENEQVCYWHIRVRFGQRIQLHFLEFDVEEDPACLADFLEVYDSYDDVSGFVGRFCGDELPDDIISTGNLSAL
;
A
#
# COMPACT_ATOMS: atom_id res chain seq x y z
N MET A 1 9.94 13.11 -16.32
CA MET A 1 9.97 13.13 -14.85
C MET A 1 10.02 11.70 -14.35
N ILE A 2 11.11 11.35 -13.68
CA ILE A 2 11.70 10.01 -13.64
C ILE A 2 12.19 9.73 -12.23
N ALA A 3 11.73 8.62 -11.64
CA ALA A 3 12.40 8.02 -10.48
C ALA A 3 12.99 6.67 -10.91
N LEU A 4 14.32 6.56 -10.96
CA LEU A 4 15.03 5.30 -11.14
C LEU A 4 15.71 4.95 -9.82
N LEU A 5 15.18 3.93 -9.16
CA LEU A 5 15.61 3.52 -7.83
C LEU A 5 16.26 2.14 -7.92
N PHE A 6 17.40 1.99 -7.27
CA PHE A 6 18.04 0.71 -7.04
C PHE A 6 18.01 0.41 -5.56
N PHE A 7 17.57 -0.80 -5.20
CA PHE A 7 17.75 -1.28 -3.84
C PHE A 7 18.64 -2.52 -3.80
N SER A 8 19.39 -2.66 -2.71
CA SER A 8 20.16 -3.85 -2.41
C SER A 8 20.04 -4.26 -0.95
N ALA A 9 20.08 -5.56 -0.71
CA ALA A 9 20.08 -6.13 0.63
C ALA A 9 21.52 -6.22 1.15
N LEU A 10 21.77 -5.60 2.30
CA LEU A 10 23.03 -5.68 3.03
C LEU A 10 22.89 -6.70 4.17
N LEU A 11 23.83 -7.65 4.27
CA LEU A 11 23.91 -8.57 5.41
C LEU A 11 24.35 -7.79 6.65
N TRP A 12 23.60 -7.90 7.74
CA TRP A 12 23.94 -7.24 9.00
C TRP A 12 23.51 -8.07 10.21
N ASP A 13 24.48 -8.33 11.10
CA ASP A 13 24.34 -9.25 12.24
C ASP A 13 23.31 -8.80 13.29
N GLU A 14 22.89 -7.52 13.27
CA GLU A 14 21.93 -6.91 14.20
C GLU A 14 20.70 -6.30 13.49
N ALA A 15 20.29 -6.84 12.32
CA ALA A 15 19.03 -6.43 11.71
C ALA A 15 17.85 -7.08 12.45
N GLY A 16 17.21 -6.32 13.34
CA GLY A 16 15.98 -6.72 14.02
C GLY A 16 14.81 -6.87 13.04
N ALA A 17 13.98 -7.87 13.24
CA ALA A 17 12.71 -7.99 12.55
C ALA A 17 11.75 -6.92 13.10
N TRP A 18 11.43 -5.89 12.32
CA TRP A 18 10.26 -5.09 12.63
C TRP A 18 9.03 -5.99 12.50
N GLY A 19 8.29 -6.13 13.61
CA GLY A 19 7.07 -6.93 13.67
C GLY A 19 7.22 -8.42 14.02
N PHE A 20 8.39 -8.96 14.40
CA PHE A 20 8.45 -10.35 14.90
C PHE A 20 8.52 -10.38 16.43
N LYS A 21 7.35 -10.45 17.08
CA LYS A 21 7.23 -10.67 18.53
C LYS A 21 6.55 -12.03 18.75
N ASP A 22 7.09 -12.86 19.64
CA ASP A 22 6.51 -14.16 20.02
C ASP A 22 6.27 -15.16 18.87
N GLY A 23 7.14 -15.17 17.85
CA GLY A 23 6.99 -16.08 16.71
C GLY A 23 5.91 -15.64 15.70
N VAL A 24 5.35 -14.44 15.89
CA VAL A 24 4.26 -13.89 15.09
C VAL A 24 4.76 -12.65 14.36
N LEU A 25 4.56 -12.64 13.04
CA LEU A 25 4.69 -11.44 12.21
C LEU A 25 3.45 -10.55 12.47
N HIS A 26 3.63 -9.57 13.33
CA HIS A 26 2.67 -8.52 13.63
C HIS A 26 2.69 -7.46 12.51
N ASN A 27 1.47 -7.20 12.00
CA ASN A 27 1.05 -6.01 11.26
C ASN A 27 1.30 -6.06 9.75
N SER A 28 0.47 -6.86 9.10
CA SER A 28 0.41 -7.00 7.64
C SER A 28 -0.60 -6.01 7.08
N ILE A 29 -0.19 -4.74 6.91
CA ILE A 29 -0.89 -3.72 6.11
C ILE A 29 -0.73 -3.99 4.60
N TRP A 30 -0.33 -5.22 4.22
CA TRP A 30 0.00 -5.60 2.85
C TRP A 30 -1.12 -5.21 1.89
N LEU A 31 -0.73 -4.33 0.97
CA LEU A 31 -1.40 -3.93 -0.26
C LEU A 31 -2.41 -2.80 -0.10
N GLU A 32 -1.88 -1.58 0.02
CA GLU A 32 -2.57 -0.37 -0.44
C GLU A 32 -3.07 -0.52 -1.88
N ARG A 33 -2.60 -1.47 -2.74
CA ARG A 33 -3.22 -1.86 -4.04
C ARG A 33 -2.90 -3.32 -4.46
N ALA A 34 -3.72 -4.30 -4.06
CA ALA A 34 -3.59 -5.69 -4.48
C ALA A 34 -4.34 -5.97 -5.79
N ALA A 35 -3.61 -6.19 -6.87
CA ALA A 35 -4.19 -6.35 -8.20
C ALA A 35 -5.14 -5.19 -8.57
N GLY A 36 -4.81 -3.96 -8.13
CA GLY A 36 -5.62 -2.75 -8.30
C GLY A 36 -6.68 -2.53 -7.23
N VAL A 37 -6.87 -3.45 -6.27
CA VAL A 37 -7.83 -3.32 -5.17
C VAL A 37 -7.20 -2.71 -3.93
N TYR A 38 -7.88 -1.78 -3.29
CA TYR A 38 -7.37 -1.09 -2.11
C TYR A 38 -8.45 -0.74 -1.11
N HIS A 39 -8.04 -0.43 0.12
CA HIS A 39 -8.92 -0.07 1.24
C HIS A 39 -8.88 1.44 1.50
N ARG A 40 -10.04 2.04 1.79
CA ARG A 40 -10.17 3.45 2.14
C ARG A 40 -11.09 3.68 3.32
N GLU A 41 -10.59 4.41 4.30
CA GLU A 41 -11.38 4.99 5.39
C GLU A 41 -11.86 6.40 5.02
N ALA A 42 -12.82 6.95 5.75
CA ALA A 42 -13.10 8.38 5.59
C ALA A 42 -11.96 9.22 6.19
N ARG A 43 -11.81 10.46 5.72
CA ARG A 43 -10.92 11.44 6.37
C ARG A 43 -11.26 11.68 7.85
N SER A 44 -12.52 11.46 8.25
CA SER A 44 -12.99 11.55 9.63
C SER A 44 -12.83 10.26 10.44
N GLY A 45 -12.13 9.26 9.87
CA GLY A 45 -11.81 7.98 10.46
C GLY A 45 -12.65 6.80 9.98
N LYS A 46 -12.39 5.66 10.60
CA LYS A 46 -12.99 4.36 10.30
C LYS A 46 -14.51 4.29 10.45
N TYR A 47 -15.16 3.55 9.55
CA TYR A 47 -16.60 3.28 9.50
C TYR A 47 -17.45 4.54 9.46
N ARG A 48 -17.09 5.47 8.57
CA ARG A 48 -17.77 6.74 8.41
C ARG A 48 -18.40 6.93 7.04
N LEU A 49 -18.17 6.07 6.06
CA LEU A 49 -18.68 6.24 4.69
C LEU A 49 -20.02 5.53 4.49
N THR A 50 -21.03 6.26 4.04
CA THR A 50 -22.22 5.70 3.40
C THR A 50 -21.86 5.09 2.05
N PHE A 51 -22.76 4.31 1.43
CA PHE A 51 -22.49 3.71 0.13
C PHE A 51 -22.20 4.76 -0.96
N ALA A 52 -22.93 5.90 -0.92
CA ALA A 52 -22.72 6.98 -1.87
C ALA A 52 -21.37 7.68 -1.65
N GLU A 53 -20.99 7.94 -0.39
CA GLU A 53 -19.70 8.54 -0.04
C GLU A 53 -18.53 7.61 -0.39
N ALA A 54 -18.65 6.31 -0.09
CA ALA A 54 -17.65 5.31 -0.44
C ALA A 54 -17.43 5.23 -1.96
N LYS A 55 -18.53 5.29 -2.73
CA LYS A 55 -18.46 5.33 -4.19
C LYS A 55 -17.73 6.58 -4.67
N ALA A 56 -18.07 7.75 -4.14
CA ALA A 56 -17.45 9.02 -4.50
C ALA A 56 -15.95 9.07 -4.16
N VAL A 57 -15.54 8.50 -3.02
CA VAL A 57 -14.12 8.39 -2.65
C VAL A 57 -13.34 7.57 -3.67
N CYS A 58 -13.86 6.40 -4.09
CA CYS A 58 -13.17 5.60 -5.10
C CYS A 58 -13.11 6.29 -6.48
N GLU A 59 -14.19 6.98 -6.88
CA GLU A 59 -14.26 7.71 -8.15
C GLU A 59 -13.32 8.92 -8.17
N TYR A 60 -13.18 9.62 -7.05
CA TYR A 60 -12.24 10.73 -6.89
C TYR A 60 -10.79 10.29 -7.07
N GLU A 61 -10.44 9.05 -6.69
CA GLU A 61 -9.11 8.47 -6.88
C GLU A 61 -8.93 7.75 -8.22
N GLY A 62 -9.76 8.10 -9.22
CA GLY A 62 -9.69 7.53 -10.58
C GLY A 62 -10.12 6.07 -10.68
N GLY A 63 -10.74 5.52 -9.64
CA GLY A 63 -11.21 4.14 -9.58
C GLY A 63 -12.73 4.01 -9.47
N HIS A 64 -13.17 2.86 -8.98
CA HIS A 64 -14.55 2.61 -8.61
C HIS A 64 -14.62 1.59 -7.48
N LEU A 65 -15.77 1.36 -6.86
CA LEU A 65 -15.89 0.31 -5.84
C LEU A 65 -15.51 -1.07 -6.42
N ALA A 66 -14.66 -1.81 -5.69
CA ALA A 66 -14.21 -3.13 -6.08
C ALA A 66 -15.37 -4.14 -6.08
N THR A 67 -15.34 -5.04 -7.05
CA THR A 67 -16.24 -6.20 -7.06
C THR A 67 -15.76 -7.26 -6.07
N TYR A 68 -16.67 -8.15 -5.65
CA TYR A 68 -16.32 -9.30 -4.81
C TYR A 68 -15.21 -10.16 -5.43
N GLN A 69 -15.25 -10.37 -6.75
CA GLN A 69 -14.24 -11.17 -7.46
C GLN A 69 -12.87 -10.49 -7.45
N GLN A 70 -12.82 -9.17 -7.63
CA GLN A 70 -11.58 -8.39 -7.51
C GLN A 70 -11.02 -8.48 -6.09
N LEU A 71 -11.87 -8.29 -5.06
CA LEU A 71 -11.45 -8.39 -3.67
C LEU A 71 -10.96 -9.80 -3.30
N GLU A 72 -11.60 -10.85 -3.82
CA GLU A 72 -11.15 -12.23 -3.61
C GLU A 72 -9.85 -12.53 -4.35
N ALA A 73 -9.65 -11.98 -5.56
CA ALA A 73 -8.38 -12.09 -6.28
C ALA A 73 -7.25 -11.40 -5.51
N ALA A 74 -7.50 -10.18 -5.02
CA ALA A 74 -6.62 -9.43 -4.15
C ALA A 74 -6.25 -10.20 -2.87
N ARG A 75 -7.25 -10.82 -2.21
CA ARG A 75 -7.02 -11.65 -1.03
C ARG A 75 -6.12 -12.84 -1.34
N LYS A 76 -6.34 -13.54 -2.45
CA LYS A 76 -5.54 -14.72 -2.84
C LYS A 76 -4.05 -14.41 -3.01
N ILE A 77 -3.70 -13.16 -3.32
CA ILE A 77 -2.31 -12.70 -3.44
C ILE A 77 -1.77 -12.01 -2.17
N GLY A 78 -2.54 -12.00 -1.08
CA GLY A 78 -2.06 -11.52 0.22
C GLY A 78 -2.75 -10.28 0.79
N PHE A 79 -3.80 -9.76 0.14
CA PHE A 79 -4.54 -8.60 0.68
C PHE A 79 -5.38 -8.98 1.89
N HIS A 80 -4.97 -8.52 3.08
CA HIS A 80 -5.60 -8.81 4.36
C HIS A 80 -6.01 -7.51 5.03
N VAL A 81 -7.29 -7.32 5.30
CA VAL A 81 -7.78 -6.12 5.98
C VAL A 81 -8.82 -6.52 7.03
N CYS A 82 -8.60 -6.10 8.27
CA CYS A 82 -9.50 -6.35 9.39
C CYS A 82 -10.55 -5.24 9.58
N ALA A 83 -11.20 -4.87 8.47
CA ALA A 83 -12.15 -3.77 8.46
C ALA A 83 -13.23 -3.99 7.40
N ALA A 84 -14.50 -3.95 7.80
CA ALA A 84 -15.61 -4.12 6.88
C ALA A 84 -15.79 -2.89 5.99
N GLY A 85 -15.89 -3.10 4.69
CA GLY A 85 -16.00 -2.01 3.72
C GLY A 85 -17.03 -2.30 2.63
N TRP A 86 -17.51 -1.22 2.03
CA TRP A 86 -18.38 -1.24 0.87
C TRP A 86 -17.66 -1.80 -0.36
N MET A 87 -18.37 -2.63 -1.12
CA MET A 87 -18.02 -3.15 -2.43
C MET A 87 -19.09 -2.75 -3.45
N ALA A 88 -18.80 -3.01 -4.74
CA ALA A 88 -19.74 -2.83 -5.82
C ALA A 88 -21.10 -3.47 -5.53
N LYS A 89 -22.17 -2.86 -6.05
CA LYS A 89 -23.57 -3.25 -5.81
C LYS A 89 -24.02 -3.13 -4.35
N GLY A 90 -23.23 -2.50 -3.47
CA GLY A 90 -23.52 -2.32 -2.03
C GLY A 90 -23.45 -3.58 -1.21
N ARG A 91 -22.58 -4.48 -1.62
CA ARG A 91 -22.15 -5.58 -0.76
C ARG A 91 -21.17 -5.03 0.28
N VAL A 92 -21.17 -5.60 1.48
CA VAL A 92 -20.19 -5.27 2.53
C VAL A 92 -19.47 -6.54 2.94
N GLY A 93 -18.17 -6.43 3.22
CA GLY A 93 -17.35 -7.53 3.69
C GLY A 93 -15.90 -7.12 3.83
N TYR A 94 -15.01 -8.07 4.09
CA TYR A 94 -13.57 -7.82 4.20
C TYR A 94 -12.71 -9.07 3.95
N PRO A 95 -11.50 -8.93 3.39
CA PRO A 95 -10.65 -10.05 3.00
C PRO A 95 -9.75 -10.56 4.14
N ILE A 96 -9.77 -11.87 4.38
CA ILE A 96 -8.93 -12.55 5.37
C ILE A 96 -8.03 -13.59 4.71
N VAL A 97 -6.74 -13.27 4.66
CA VAL A 97 -5.69 -14.17 4.15
C VAL A 97 -5.30 -15.25 5.16
N LYS A 98 -5.09 -14.86 6.43
CA LYS A 98 -4.67 -15.76 7.51
C LYS A 98 -5.73 -15.76 8.60
N ALA A 99 -6.13 -16.95 9.04
CA ALA A 99 -7.05 -17.14 10.15
C ALA A 99 -6.42 -16.60 11.45
N GLY A 100 -7.13 -15.71 12.12
CA GLY A 100 -6.79 -15.21 13.45
C GLY A 100 -8.03 -15.23 14.36
N ALA A 101 -7.81 -15.32 15.68
CA ALA A 101 -8.91 -15.22 16.64
C ALA A 101 -9.55 -13.84 16.64
N ASN A 102 -8.74 -12.79 16.41
CA ASN A 102 -9.17 -11.39 16.47
C ASN A 102 -9.72 -10.86 15.14
N CYS A 103 -9.51 -11.58 14.04
CA CYS A 103 -9.99 -11.17 12.72
C CYS A 103 -10.34 -12.36 11.83
N GLY A 104 -11.56 -12.36 11.27
CA GLY A 104 -12.06 -13.47 10.45
C GLY A 104 -12.59 -14.67 11.25
N PHE A 105 -12.68 -14.58 12.58
CA PHE A 105 -13.21 -15.64 13.45
C PHE A 105 -12.58 -17.02 13.21
N GLY A 106 -11.25 -17.04 13.02
CA GLY A 106 -10.51 -18.28 12.74
C GLY A 106 -10.71 -18.84 11.33
N LYS A 107 -11.33 -18.08 10.41
CA LYS A 107 -11.55 -18.48 9.00
C LYS A 107 -10.78 -17.58 8.05
N THR A 108 -10.45 -18.12 6.88
CA THR A 108 -9.90 -17.39 5.74
C THR A 108 -10.98 -17.20 4.66
N GLY A 109 -10.76 -16.26 3.75
CA GLY A 109 -11.73 -15.89 2.71
C GLY A 109 -12.26 -14.47 2.89
N ILE A 110 -13.24 -14.09 2.08
CA ILE A 110 -14.01 -12.86 2.32
C ILE A 110 -15.03 -13.15 3.42
N VAL A 111 -14.95 -12.39 4.52
CA VAL A 111 -16.07 -12.33 5.47
C VAL A 111 -17.15 -11.47 4.83
N ASP A 112 -18.19 -12.11 4.32
CA ASP A 112 -19.23 -11.49 3.51
C ASP A 112 -20.48 -11.19 4.35
N TYR A 113 -20.81 -9.90 4.49
CA TYR A 113 -22.02 -9.42 5.17
C TYR A 113 -23.22 -9.29 4.22
N GLY A 114 -23.03 -9.66 2.94
CA GLY A 114 -24.06 -9.63 1.92
C GLY A 114 -24.36 -8.22 1.39
N ILE A 115 -25.39 -8.12 0.55
CA ILE A 115 -25.86 -6.84 0.01
C ILE A 115 -26.68 -6.12 1.07
N ARG A 116 -26.30 -4.87 1.39
CA ARG A 116 -27.03 -4.06 2.35
C ARG A 116 -28.19 -3.32 1.67
N LEU A 117 -29.38 -3.46 2.26
CA LEU A 117 -30.57 -2.73 1.82
C LEU A 117 -30.50 -1.26 2.27
N ASN A 118 -30.02 -1.01 3.50
CA ASN A 118 -29.80 0.33 4.01
C ASN A 118 -28.46 0.89 3.51
N ARG A 119 -28.51 1.77 2.50
CA ARG A 119 -27.33 2.40 1.89
C ARG A 119 -26.72 3.54 2.72
N SER A 120 -27.38 3.91 3.81
CA SER A 120 -26.91 4.92 4.77
C SER A 120 -26.14 4.31 5.95
N GLU A 121 -26.01 2.97 6.02
CA GLU A 121 -25.05 2.34 6.94
C GLU A 121 -23.63 2.87 6.69
N ARG A 122 -22.80 2.89 7.72
CA ARG A 122 -21.44 3.44 7.62
C ARG A 122 -20.41 2.34 7.75
N TRP A 123 -19.53 2.28 6.76
CA TRP A 123 -18.44 1.31 6.64
C TRP A 123 -17.22 2.01 6.03
N ASP A 124 -16.15 1.27 5.83
CA ASP A 124 -15.02 1.71 5.00
C ASP A 124 -15.34 1.42 3.51
N ALA A 125 -14.37 1.53 2.61
CA ALA A 125 -14.54 1.24 1.19
C ALA A 125 -13.44 0.33 0.67
N TYR A 126 -13.82 -0.60 -0.22
CA TYR A 126 -12.87 -1.30 -1.08
C TYR A 126 -13.00 -0.74 -2.49
N CYS A 127 -11.94 -0.10 -2.96
CA CYS A 127 -11.86 0.50 -4.28
C CYS A 127 -11.05 -0.38 -5.22
N TYR A 128 -11.25 -0.20 -6.51
CA TYR A 128 -10.52 -0.84 -7.59
C TYR A 128 -10.15 0.20 -8.63
N ASN A 129 -8.87 0.28 -8.95
CA ASN A 129 -8.36 1.06 -10.07
C ASN A 129 -7.51 0.12 -10.95
N PRO A 130 -7.91 -0.18 -12.21
CA PRO A 130 -7.14 -1.04 -13.10
C PRO A 130 -5.81 -0.42 -13.53
N ASN A 131 -5.73 0.92 -13.57
CA ASN A 131 -4.52 1.69 -13.86
C ASN A 131 -3.67 1.89 -12.59
N GLY A 132 -4.24 1.66 -11.40
CA GLY A 132 -3.51 1.54 -10.14
C GLY A 132 -2.51 0.37 -10.08
N LYS A 133 -2.33 -0.36 -11.19
CA LYS A 133 -1.30 -1.39 -11.42
C LYS A 133 -0.08 -0.87 -12.19
N GLU A 134 -0.06 0.36 -12.66
CA GLU A 134 1.03 0.87 -13.53
C GLU A 134 2.34 1.14 -12.79
N CYS A 135 2.30 1.22 -11.45
CA CYS A 135 3.47 1.24 -10.58
C CYS A 135 3.17 0.66 -9.20
N GLY A 136 4.25 0.43 -8.45
CA GLY A 136 4.19 -0.14 -7.13
C GLY A 136 4.38 -1.66 -7.13
N GLY A 137 4.32 -2.25 -5.95
CA GLY A 137 4.43 -3.70 -5.78
C GLY A 137 5.19 -4.09 -4.54
N VAL A 138 5.37 -5.41 -4.36
CA VAL A 138 6.16 -5.97 -3.28
C VAL A 138 7.41 -6.61 -3.88
N PHE A 139 8.57 -6.10 -3.48
CA PHE A 139 9.85 -6.66 -3.86
C PHE A 139 10.41 -7.49 -2.72
N THR A 140 10.76 -8.74 -3.05
CA THR A 140 11.38 -9.69 -2.09
C THR A 140 12.76 -10.15 -2.50
N ASP A 141 13.24 -9.65 -3.64
CA ASP A 141 14.56 -9.95 -4.16
C ASP A 141 15.64 -9.30 -3.30
N SER A 142 16.85 -9.87 -3.33
CA SER A 142 18.00 -9.26 -2.64
C SER A 142 18.52 -7.99 -3.32
N ARG A 143 18.15 -7.77 -4.59
CA ARG A 143 18.51 -6.60 -5.38
C ARG A 143 17.41 -6.37 -6.41
N HIS A 144 17.02 -5.12 -6.63
CA HIS A 144 16.05 -4.78 -7.66
C HIS A 144 16.25 -3.34 -8.12
N VAL A 145 15.98 -3.08 -9.40
CA VAL A 145 15.85 -1.74 -9.95
C VAL A 145 14.38 -1.54 -10.26
N PHE A 146 13.76 -0.51 -9.70
CA PHE A 146 12.38 -0.14 -10.03
C PHE A 146 12.31 1.29 -10.53
N LYS A 147 11.23 1.57 -11.27
CA LYS A 147 11.07 2.79 -12.05
C LYS A 147 9.69 3.40 -11.80
N SER A 148 9.60 4.73 -11.92
CA SER A 148 8.31 5.40 -12.05
C SER A 148 7.55 4.92 -13.32
N PRO A 149 6.21 4.97 -13.32
CA PRO A 149 5.43 4.83 -14.56
C PRO A 149 5.95 5.75 -15.65
N GLY A 150 5.84 5.30 -16.89
CA GLY A 150 6.20 6.13 -18.05
C GLY A 150 7.70 6.23 -18.33
N TYR A 151 8.60 5.84 -17.41
CA TYR A 151 10.06 5.90 -17.62
C TYR A 151 10.50 5.29 -18.97
N PRO A 152 11.37 5.96 -19.75
CA PRO A 152 12.07 7.23 -19.45
C PRO A 152 11.30 8.50 -19.83
N GLY A 153 9.99 8.40 -20.09
CA GLY A 153 9.11 9.55 -20.29
C GLY A 153 8.56 10.11 -18.98
N GLU A 154 7.60 11.03 -19.11
CA GLU A 154 6.87 11.64 -18.00
C GLU A 154 5.91 10.64 -17.32
N TYR A 155 5.66 10.83 -16.03
CA TYR A 155 4.57 10.15 -15.33
C TYR A 155 3.22 10.83 -15.64
N GLU A 156 2.13 10.10 -15.44
CA GLU A 156 0.77 10.63 -15.60
C GLU A 156 0.36 11.49 -14.40
N ASN A 157 -0.49 12.49 -14.63
CA ASN A 157 -1.03 13.31 -13.54
C ASN A 157 -1.88 12.47 -12.57
N GLU A 158 -1.88 12.86 -11.29
CA GLU A 158 -2.66 12.21 -10.22
C GLU A 158 -2.27 10.72 -10.00
N GLN A 159 -1.08 10.34 -10.45
CA GLN A 159 -0.54 9.01 -10.30
C GLN A 159 0.03 8.80 -8.89
N VAL A 160 -0.50 7.81 -8.18
CA VAL A 160 -0.01 7.42 -6.85
C VAL A 160 0.54 5.99 -6.89
N CYS A 161 1.79 5.83 -6.51
CA CYS A 161 2.52 4.56 -6.50
C CYS A 161 2.89 4.17 -5.07
N TYR A 162 2.95 2.86 -4.80
CA TYR A 162 3.38 2.33 -3.50
C TYR A 162 4.27 1.11 -3.69
N TRP A 163 5.49 1.16 -3.18
CA TRP A 163 6.45 0.07 -3.22
C TRP A 163 6.78 -0.41 -1.81
N HIS A 164 6.75 -1.73 -1.61
CA HIS A 164 7.21 -2.34 -0.36
C HIS A 164 8.39 -3.24 -0.64
N ILE A 165 9.47 -3.05 0.09
CA ILE A 165 10.67 -3.87 -0.02
C ILE A 165 10.79 -4.71 1.24
N ARG A 166 10.95 -6.03 1.04
CA ARG A 166 11.15 -6.99 2.12
C ARG A 166 12.33 -7.89 1.83
N VAL A 167 13.36 -7.78 2.66
CA VAL A 167 14.54 -8.66 2.61
C VAL A 167 14.48 -9.72 3.71
N ARG A 168 15.40 -10.68 3.67
CA ARG A 168 15.43 -11.76 4.67
C ARG A 168 15.80 -11.21 6.05
N PHE A 169 15.46 -11.94 7.10
CA PHE A 169 15.94 -11.63 8.44
C PHE A 169 17.48 -11.62 8.49
N GLY A 170 18.05 -10.71 9.27
CA GLY A 170 19.50 -10.47 9.26
C GLY A 170 19.99 -9.62 8.06
N GLN A 171 19.07 -9.04 7.29
CA GLN A 171 19.40 -8.10 6.22
C GLN A 171 18.72 -6.75 6.43
N ARG A 172 19.39 -5.69 5.98
CA ARG A 172 18.80 -4.36 5.83
C ARG A 172 18.73 -3.95 4.36
N ILE A 173 17.89 -2.98 4.07
CA ILE A 173 17.61 -2.46 2.75
C ILE A 173 18.44 -1.19 2.58
N GLN A 174 19.28 -1.15 1.56
CA GLN A 174 19.91 0.08 1.09
C GLN A 174 19.14 0.54 -0.16
N LEU A 175 18.57 1.73 -0.10
CA LEU A 175 17.97 2.44 -1.23
C LEU A 175 19.00 3.42 -1.78
N HIS A 176 19.19 3.34 -3.10
CA HIS A 176 20.09 4.20 -3.85
C HIS A 176 19.32 4.83 -5.02
N PHE A 177 19.38 6.16 -5.10
CA PHE A 177 18.73 6.94 -6.15
C PHE A 177 19.67 7.02 -7.34
N LEU A 178 19.27 6.43 -8.47
CA LEU A 178 20.05 6.49 -9.71
C LEU A 178 19.66 7.72 -10.56
N GLU A 179 18.39 8.09 -10.50
CA GLU A 179 17.80 9.24 -11.19
C GLU A 179 16.57 9.69 -10.39
N PHE A 180 16.45 10.99 -10.14
CA PHE A 180 15.34 11.58 -9.40
C PHE A 180 15.00 12.93 -9.99
N ASP A 181 13.75 13.07 -10.44
CA ASP A 181 13.18 14.29 -10.99
C ASP A 181 11.68 14.18 -10.73
N VAL A 182 11.14 15.07 -9.89
CA VAL A 182 9.73 15.18 -9.46
C VAL A 182 9.40 16.67 -9.33
N GLU A 183 8.15 17.09 -9.56
CA GLU A 183 7.76 18.51 -9.52
C GLU A 183 8.25 19.20 -8.23
N GLU A 184 9.06 20.25 -8.37
CA GLU A 184 9.56 21.02 -7.25
C GLU A 184 8.55 22.07 -6.81
N ASP A 185 8.20 22.08 -5.52
CA ASP A 185 7.51 23.18 -4.88
C ASP A 185 8.10 23.47 -3.50
N PRO A 186 7.97 24.71 -2.96
CA PRO A 186 8.62 25.12 -1.72
C PRO A 186 8.29 24.27 -0.49
N ALA A 187 7.17 23.54 -0.51
CA ALA A 187 6.71 22.71 0.59
C ALA A 187 6.69 21.21 0.25
N CYS A 188 7.07 20.80 -0.96
CA CYS A 188 7.05 19.41 -1.41
C CYS A 188 5.65 18.78 -1.22
N LEU A 189 4.62 19.52 -1.66
CA LEU A 189 3.20 19.17 -1.54
C LEU A 189 2.53 18.90 -2.89
N ALA A 190 3.17 19.26 -4.00
CA ALA A 190 2.70 18.92 -5.34
C ALA A 190 2.94 17.43 -5.59
N ASP A 191 4.07 17.09 -6.21
CA ASP A 191 4.48 15.71 -6.40
C ASP A 191 5.66 15.39 -5.48
N PHE A 192 5.71 14.17 -4.95
CA PHE A 192 6.74 13.77 -4.01
C PHE A 192 6.95 12.26 -3.96
N LEU A 193 8.12 11.86 -3.48
CA LEU A 193 8.40 10.51 -2.99
C LEU A 193 8.56 10.56 -1.47
N GLU A 194 7.80 9.74 -0.75
CA GLU A 194 7.99 9.52 0.68
C GLU A 194 8.69 8.20 0.92
N VAL A 195 9.59 8.16 1.89
CA VAL A 195 10.26 6.92 2.29
C VAL A 195 9.99 6.67 3.76
N TYR A 196 9.63 5.43 4.05
CA TYR A 196 9.39 4.93 5.39
C TYR A 196 10.32 3.74 5.67
N ASP A 197 11.08 3.85 6.76
CA ASP A 197 11.86 2.78 7.38
C ASP A 197 10.97 2.00 8.34
N SER A 198 9.82 1.59 7.81
CA SER A 198 8.89 0.70 8.45
C SER A 198 8.10 -0.01 7.37
N TYR A 199 7.11 -0.80 7.79
CA TYR A 199 6.22 -1.47 6.87
C TYR A 199 4.96 -0.66 6.52
N ASP A 200 4.66 0.40 7.27
CA ASP A 200 3.49 1.25 7.09
C ASP A 200 3.89 2.73 6.86
N ASP A 201 2.93 3.52 6.39
CA ASP A 201 3.05 4.97 6.15
C ASP A 201 2.80 5.81 7.43
N VAL A 202 2.60 5.14 8.57
CA VAL A 202 2.27 5.77 9.85
C VAL A 202 3.49 5.85 10.76
N SER A 203 4.38 4.85 10.68
CA SER A 203 5.59 4.76 11.51
C SER A 203 6.85 4.78 10.64
N GLY A 204 7.95 5.25 11.21
CA GLY A 204 9.26 5.20 10.55
C GLY A 204 9.42 6.13 9.34
N PHE A 205 8.71 7.26 9.28
CA PHE A 205 8.96 8.28 8.25
C PHE A 205 10.45 8.68 8.23
N VAL A 206 11.08 8.52 7.07
CA VAL A 206 12.48 8.88 6.83
C VAL A 206 12.57 10.28 6.24
N GLY A 207 11.76 10.53 5.22
CA GLY A 207 11.79 11.79 4.49
C GLY A 207 10.81 11.85 3.35
N ARG A 208 10.59 13.08 2.88
CA ARG A 208 9.84 13.40 1.68
C ARG A 208 10.76 14.15 0.73
N PHE A 209 10.75 13.78 -0.53
CA PHE A 209 11.67 14.25 -1.56
C PHE A 209 10.89 14.73 -2.80
N CYS A 210 11.34 15.83 -3.41
CA CYS A 210 10.85 16.42 -4.67
C CYS A 210 11.97 17.26 -5.29
N GLY A 211 11.76 17.76 -6.51
CA GLY A 211 12.79 18.42 -7.30
C GLY A 211 13.65 17.44 -8.08
N ASP A 212 14.80 17.91 -8.56
CA ASP A 212 15.74 17.18 -9.41
C ASP A 212 17.06 16.82 -8.70
N GLU A 213 17.21 17.18 -7.42
CA GLU A 213 18.35 16.80 -6.61
C GLU A 213 18.23 15.33 -6.15
N LEU A 214 19.28 14.55 -6.38
CA LEU A 214 19.34 13.16 -5.92
C LEU A 214 19.37 13.10 -4.38
N PRO A 215 18.43 12.40 -3.73
CA PRO A 215 18.50 12.15 -2.30
C PRO A 215 19.70 11.27 -1.92
N ASP A 216 20.18 11.44 -0.68
CA ASP A 216 21.21 10.57 -0.11
C ASP A 216 20.76 9.12 -0.01
N ASP A 217 21.72 8.20 0.04
CA ASP A 217 21.46 6.78 0.29
C ASP A 217 20.74 6.56 1.62
N ILE A 218 19.64 5.82 1.56
CA ILE A 218 18.84 5.48 2.75
C ILE A 218 19.13 4.02 3.11
N ILE A 219 19.56 3.78 4.35
CA ILE A 219 19.72 2.44 4.90
C ILE A 219 18.65 2.22 5.96
N SER A 220 17.79 1.24 5.74
CA SER A 220 16.74 0.87 6.70
C SER A 220 17.35 0.38 8.02
N THR A 221 16.60 0.49 9.12
CA THR A 221 16.95 -0.10 10.42
C THR A 221 16.48 -1.55 10.54
N GLY A 222 15.46 -1.93 9.74
CA GLY A 222 14.88 -3.27 9.69
C GLY A 222 15.03 -3.97 8.34
N ASN A 223 14.32 -5.08 8.19
CA ASN A 223 14.26 -5.85 6.94
C ASN A 223 13.09 -5.44 6.02
N LEU A 224 12.44 -4.30 6.32
CA LEU A 224 11.24 -3.78 5.67
C LEU A 224 11.40 -2.29 5.41
N SER A 225 10.91 -1.82 4.26
CA SER A 225 10.80 -0.40 3.92
C SER A 225 9.62 -0.19 2.97
N ALA A 226 8.94 0.95 3.09
CA ALA A 226 7.85 1.38 2.21
C ALA A 226 8.22 2.70 1.52
N LEU A 227 7.80 2.84 0.26
CA LEU A 227 7.97 4.02 -0.58
C LEU A 227 6.66 4.34 -1.31
#